data_AF-J9G4L0-F1
#
_entry.id   AF-J9G4L0-F1
#
_cell.length_a   1.000
_cell.length_b   1.000
_cell.length_c   1.000
_cell.angle_alpha   90.00
_cell.angle_beta   90.00
_cell.angle_gamma   90.00
#
_symmetry.space_group_name_H-M   'P 1'
#
loop_
_entity.id
_entity.type
_entity.pdbx_description
1 polymer ?
#
loop_
_entity_poly.entity_id
_entity_poly.type
_entity_poly.pdbx_seq_one_letter_code
_entity_poly.pdbx_strand_id
1 'polypeptide(L)' 'PFHVIQSFWSEPDIAGDVLVKAQNDTFNKTSILQPFVAAMNNCWIPVENMGKGIRNGSITAENAGEQTEAMNRAMNSNGI' A
#
# COMPACT_ATOMS: atom_id res chain seq x y z
N PRO A 1 -11.89 -10.79 4.42
CA PRO A 1 -10.60 -10.51 5.08
C PRO A 1 -10.72 -9.69 6.38
N PHE A 2 -11.40 -8.53 6.39
CA PHE A 2 -11.50 -7.65 7.59
C PHE A 2 -12.21 -8.27 8.81
N HIS A 3 -13.26 -9.06 8.58
CA HIS A 3 -13.96 -9.77 9.66
C HIS A 3 -13.09 -10.81 10.38
N VAL A 4 -12.07 -11.36 9.70
CA VAL A 4 -11.15 -12.37 10.26
C VAL A 4 -10.11 -11.71 11.19
N ILE A 5 -9.72 -10.46 10.91
CA ILE A 5 -8.79 -9.74 11.78
C ILE A 5 -9.52 -9.27 13.05
N GLN A 6 -10.79 -8.85 12.95
CA GLN A 6 -11.58 -8.46 14.12
C GLN A 6 -11.88 -9.63 15.08
N SER A 7 -12.05 -10.86 14.57
CA SER A 7 -12.27 -12.03 15.43
C SER A 7 -11.06 -12.34 16.33
N PHE A 8 -9.84 -12.00 15.90
CA PHE A 8 -8.61 -12.20 16.70
C PHE A 8 -8.56 -11.38 18.00
N TRP A 9 -9.41 -10.37 18.13
CA TRP A 9 -9.48 -9.53 19.32
C TRP A 9 -10.31 -10.17 20.44
N SER A 10 -11.17 -11.13 20.06
CA SER A 10 -12.13 -11.78 20.97
C SER A 10 -11.55 -13.03 21.63
N GLU A 11 -10.38 -13.49 21.17
CA GLU A 11 -9.70 -14.70 21.64
C GLU A 11 -8.41 -14.31 22.38
N PRO A 12 -8.34 -14.50 23.71
CA PRO A 12 -7.21 -14.01 24.53
C PRO A 12 -5.84 -14.54 24.10
N ASP A 13 -5.79 -15.79 23.66
CA ASP A 13 -4.55 -16.44 23.22
C ASP A 13 -4.04 -15.86 21.88
N ILE A 14 -4.97 -15.41 21.02
CA ILE A 14 -4.64 -14.78 19.74
C ILE A 14 -4.31 -13.31 19.95
N ALA A 15 -5.04 -12.60 20.81
CA ALA A 15 -4.78 -11.20 21.13
C ALA A 15 -3.43 -11.01 21.84
N GLY A 16 -2.97 -12.02 22.61
CA GLY A 16 -1.67 -12.04 23.27
C GLY A 16 -0.49 -12.34 22.34
N ASP A 17 -0.73 -12.84 21.13
CA ASP A 17 0.31 -13.16 20.16
C ASP A 17 1.03 -11.89 19.65
N VAL A 18 2.37 -11.96 19.58
CA VAL A 18 3.19 -10.81 19.20
C VAL A 18 2.97 -10.34 17.77
N LEU A 19 2.67 -11.25 16.83
CA LEU A 19 2.38 -10.92 15.43
C LEU A 19 1.01 -10.27 15.30
N VAL A 20 0.01 -10.78 16.03
CA VAL A 20 -1.33 -10.20 16.07
C VAL A 20 -1.30 -8.80 16.67
N LYS A 21 -0.54 -8.62 17.76
CA LYS A 21 -0.31 -7.29 18.33
C LYS A 21 0.36 -6.34 17.35
N ALA A 22 1.43 -6.76 16.66
CA ALA A 22 2.12 -5.93 15.68
C ALA A 22 1.22 -5.55 14.48
N GLN A 23 0.40 -6.49 13.99
CA GLN A 23 -0.57 -6.24 12.94
C GLN A 23 -1.64 -5.24 13.40
N ASN A 24 -2.19 -5.42 14.60
CA ASN A 24 -3.20 -4.53 15.16
C ASN A 24 -2.64 -3.13 15.42
N ASP A 25 -1.43 -3.01 15.95
CA ASP A 25 -0.78 -1.72 16.13
C ASP A 25 -0.55 -1.02 14.78
N THR A 26 -0.10 -1.76 13.76
CA THR A 26 0.05 -1.25 12.39
C THR A 26 -1.30 -0.76 11.86
N PHE A 27 -2.35 -1.58 12.00
CA PHE A 27 -3.69 -1.27 11.55
C PHE A 27 -4.23 0.02 12.17
N ASN A 28 -4.17 0.12 13.50
CA ASN A 28 -4.79 1.21 14.27
C ASN A 28 -3.99 2.52 14.24
N LYS A 29 -2.67 2.47 14.05
CA LYS A 29 -1.80 3.64 14.28
C LYS A 29 -1.03 4.10 13.05
N THR A 30 -0.70 3.21 12.12
CA THR A 30 0.25 3.50 11.04
C THR A 30 -0.17 2.96 9.67
N SER A 31 -1.45 2.65 9.47
CA SER A 31 -1.96 2.14 8.20
C SER A 31 -3.12 2.99 7.67
N ILE A 32 -3.35 2.86 6.36
CA ILE A 32 -4.52 3.43 5.69
C ILE A 32 -5.30 2.25 5.10
N LEU A 33 -6.62 2.27 5.25
CA LEU A 33 -7.49 1.28 4.64
C LEU A 33 -7.37 1.34 3.11
N GLN A 34 -7.15 0.18 2.49
CA GLN A 34 -7.08 0.06 1.05
C GLN A 34 -8.40 0.50 0.39
N PRO A 35 -8.36 1.35 -0.65
CA PRO A 35 -9.54 1.67 -1.44
C PRO A 35 -10.11 0.44 -2.17
N PHE A 36 -11.42 0.28 -2.16
CA PHE A 36 -12.13 -0.84 -2.82
C PHE A 36 -12.69 -0.49 -4.21
N VAL A 37 -12.41 0.71 -4.72
CA VAL A 37 -12.88 1.17 -6.02
C VAL A 37 -12.17 0.41 -7.14
N ALA A 38 -12.88 0.09 -8.23
CA ALA A 38 -12.32 -0.68 -9.36
C ALA A 38 -11.08 -0.01 -9.97
N ALA A 39 -11.03 1.32 -9.95
CA ALA A 39 -9.88 2.11 -10.41
C ALA A 39 -8.57 1.79 -9.67
N MET A 40 -8.62 1.18 -8.48
CA MET A 40 -7.42 0.77 -7.74
C MET A 40 -6.56 -0.24 -8.52
N ASN A 41 -7.12 -0.95 -9.51
CA ASN A 41 -6.34 -1.80 -10.41
C ASN A 41 -5.24 -1.03 -11.17
N ASN A 42 -5.42 0.26 -11.42
CA ASN A 42 -4.45 1.10 -12.12
C ASN A 42 -3.27 1.53 -11.23
N CYS A 43 -3.34 1.27 -9.91
CA CYS A 43 -2.32 1.71 -8.96
C CYS A 43 -1.06 0.84 -8.99
N TRP A 44 -1.21 -0.48 -9.17
CA TRP A 44 -0.15 -1.44 -8.87
C TRP A 44 1.07 -1.31 -9.78
N ILE A 45 0.87 -1.29 -11.10
CA ILE A 45 1.97 -1.25 -12.07
C ILE A 45 2.76 0.07 -11.99
N PRO A 46 2.13 1.26 -11.96
CA PRO A 46 2.87 2.52 -11.82
C PRO A 46 3.70 2.59 -10.54
N VAL A 47 3.15 2.17 -9.40
CA VAL A 47 3.85 2.17 -8.11
C VAL A 47 5.02 1.18 -8.12
N GLU A 48 4.84 -0.01 -8.69
CA GLU A 48 5.91 -1.00 -8.82
C GLU A 48 7.06 -0.46 -9.69
N ASN A 49 6.75 0.19 -10.81
CA ASN A 49 7.74 0.77 -11.71
C ASN A 49 8.52 1.91 -11.03
N MET A 50 7.84 2.79 -10.29
CA MET A 50 8.48 3.81 -9.47
C MET A 50 9.47 3.18 -8.47
N GLY A 51 9.03 2.17 -7.72
CA GLY A 51 9.88 1.47 -6.75
C GLY A 51 11.11 0.79 -7.38
N LYS A 52 10.94 0.13 -8.53
CA LYS A 52 12.06 -0.45 -9.29
C LYS A 52 13.02 0.61 -9.80
N GLY A 53 12.50 1.74 -10.28
CA GLY A 53 13.30 2.87 -10.75
C GLY A 53 14.14 3.51 -9.66
N ILE A 54 13.58 3.66 -8.45
CA ILE A 54 14.34 4.11 -7.28
C ILE A 54 15.42 3.10 -6.92
N ARG A 55 15.07 1.80 -6.87
CA ARG A 55 16.00 0.74 -6.49
C ARG A 55 17.16 0.57 -7.46
N ASN A 56 16.93 0.76 -8.76
CA ASN A 56 17.96 0.60 -9.80
C ASN A 56 18.73 1.90 -10.11
N GLY A 57 18.36 3.03 -9.48
CA GLY A 57 19.03 4.32 -9.64
C GLY A 57 18.65 5.11 -10.89
N SER A 58 17.69 4.64 -11.71
CA SER A 58 17.17 5.42 -12.84
C SER A 58 16.25 6.57 -12.41
N ILE A 59 15.64 6.43 -11.23
CA ILE A 59 14.92 7.51 -10.55
C ILE A 59 15.80 8.04 -9.42
N THR A 60 16.15 9.31 -9.50
CA THR A 60 17.04 10.01 -8.59
C THR A 60 16.33 11.19 -7.95
N ALA A 61 16.97 11.85 -6.99
CA ALA A 61 16.42 13.07 -6.40
C ALA A 61 16.20 14.18 -7.46
N GLU A 62 17.00 14.20 -8.53
CA GLU A 62 16.94 15.22 -9.58
C GLU A 62 15.71 15.07 -10.48
N ASN A 63 15.26 13.83 -10.74
CA ASN A 63 14.10 13.56 -11.60
C ASN A 63 12.85 13.09 -10.81
N ALA A 64 12.90 13.06 -9.48
CA ALA A 64 11.81 12.57 -8.64
C ALA A 64 10.48 13.31 -8.87
N GLY A 65 10.53 14.62 -9.13
CA GLY A 65 9.33 15.42 -9.43
C GLY A 65 8.64 14.95 -10.72
N GLU A 66 9.38 14.88 -11.82
CA GLU A 66 8.88 14.42 -13.12
C GLU A 66 8.32 13.00 -13.04
N GLN A 67 9.03 12.10 -12.37
CA GLN A 67 8.62 10.71 -12.23
C GLN A 67 7.39 10.54 -11.35
N THR A 68 7.22 11.41 -10.35
CA THR A 68 6.00 11.44 -9.53
C THR A 68 4.79 11.86 -10.36
N GLU A 69 4.94 12.89 -11.20
CA GLU A 69 3.86 13.29 -12.10
C GLU A 69 3.54 12.22 -13.14
N ALA A 70 4.56 11.55 -13.70
CA ALA A 70 4.38 10.47 -14.65
C ALA A 70 3.62 9.29 -14.01
N MET A 71 3.98 8.91 -12.78
CA MET A 71 3.25 7.92 -12.00
C MET A 71 1.79 8.33 -11.78
N ASN A 72 1.55 9.57 -11.36
CA ASN A 72 0.19 10.09 -11.15
C ASN A 72 -0.65 10.07 -12.44
N ARG A 73 -0.08 10.47 -13.58
CA ARG A 73 -0.75 10.40 -14.88
C ARG A 73 -1.07 8.95 -15.27
N ALA A 74 -0.16 8.01 -15.01
CA ALA A 74 -0.38 6.60 -15.29
C ALA A 74 -1.47 5.97 -14.38
N MET A 75 -1.54 6.37 -13.11
CA MET A 75 -2.57 5.89 -12.18
C MET A 75 -3.97 6.42 -12.52
N ASN A 76 -4.05 7.64 -13.06
CA ASN A 76 -5.31 8.30 -13.41
C ASN A 76 -5.67 8.21 -14.89
N SER A 77 -4.91 7.45 -15.70
CA SER A 77 -5.29 7.17 -17.07
C SER A 77 -6.29 6.01 -17.09
N ASN A 78 -7.29 6.11 -17.97
CA ASN A 78 -8.34 5.09 -18.06
C ASN A 78 -7.91 3.83 -18.83
N GLY A 79 -6.63 3.70 -19.20
CA GLY A 79 -6.14 2.58 -20.04
C GLY A 79 -6.82 2.46 -21.41
N ILE A 80 -7.56 3.50 -21.85
CA ILE A 80 -8.23 3.67 -23.14
C ILE A 80 -7.66 4.94 -23.79
#